data_AF-S5ZRG3-F1
#
_entry.id   AF-S5ZRG3-F1
#
_cell.length_a   1.000
_cell.length_b   1.000
_cell.length_c   1.000
_cell.angle_alpha   90.00
_cell.angle_beta   90.00
_cell.angle_gamma   90.00
#
_symmetry.space_group_name_H-M   'P 1'
#
loop_
_entity.id
_entity.type
_entity.pdbx_description
1 polymer ?
#
loop_
_entity_poly.entity_id
_entity_poly.type
_entity_poly.pdbx_seq_one_letter_code
_entity_poly.pdbx_strand_id
1 'polypeptide(L)'
;MVLEYNDIDNFEITECRNGNELSIKISGLCMHSNYVIKKIDLQKKNDELKIKIKISIFKKKNDTGRFLYELKIADDVKKIFFGNDEVEIWHK
;
A
#
# COMPACT_ATOMS: atom_id res chain seq x y z
N MET A 1 -8.29 11.74 1.72
CA MET A 1 -6.97 11.87 2.38
C MET A 1 -6.14 10.67 1.95
N VAL A 2 -4.81 10.78 1.92
CA VAL A 2 -3.91 9.64 1.72
C VAL A 2 -3.51 9.13 3.10
N LEU A 3 -3.48 7.82 3.28
CA LEU A 3 -2.96 7.18 4.47
C LEU A 3 -1.44 7.29 4.44
N GLU A 4 -0.85 7.88 5.47
CA GLU A 4 0.61 7.94 5.63
C GLU A 4 1.11 6.73 6.43
N TYR A 5 2.39 6.38 6.27
CA TYR A 5 2.97 5.17 6.88
C TYR A 5 2.83 5.14 8.41
N ASN A 6 3.04 6.29 9.05
CA ASN A 6 2.98 6.42 10.52
C ASN A 6 1.56 6.26 11.09
N ASP A 7 0.53 6.32 10.24
CA ASP A 7 -0.88 6.16 10.65
C ASP A 7 -1.38 4.72 10.46
N ILE A 8 -0.47 3.77 10.28
CA ILE A 8 -0.77 2.35 10.05
C ILE A 8 -0.32 1.50 11.23
N ASP A 9 -1.27 0.76 11.78
CA ASP A 9 -1.02 -0.27 12.75
C ASP A 9 -0.79 -1.63 12.06
N ASN A 10 0.14 -2.41 12.60
CA ASN A 10 0.50 -3.74 12.11
C ASN A 10 0.77 -3.76 10.59
N PHE A 11 1.55 -2.80 10.07
CA PHE A 11 1.95 -2.80 8.67
C PHE A 11 2.84 -4.01 8.38
N GLU A 12 2.47 -4.79 7.37
CA GLU A 12 3.23 -5.95 6.91
C GLU A 12 3.45 -5.87 5.41
N ILE A 13 4.66 -6.22 5.00
CA ILE A 13 5.03 -6.40 3.60
C ILE A 13 5.64 -7.78 3.41
N THR A 14 5.13 -8.54 2.44
CA THR A 14 5.62 -9.87 2.10
C THR A 14 5.93 -9.95 0.63
N GLU A 15 7.11 -10.48 0.30
CA GLU A 15 7.50 -10.79 -1.07
C GLU A 15 7.06 -12.21 -1.45
N CYS A 16 6.39 -12.33 -2.58
CA CYS A 16 5.92 -13.58 -3.16
C CYS A 16 6.57 -13.75 -4.54
N ARG A 17 7.31 -14.85 -4.72
CA ARG A 17 7.88 -15.21 -6.03
C ARG A 17 7.17 -16.43 -6.57
N ASN A 18 6.60 -16.32 -7.76
CA ASN A 18 5.98 -17.44 -8.47
C ASN A 18 6.62 -17.58 -9.86
N GLY A 19 7.64 -18.44 -9.95
CA GLY A 19 8.49 -18.53 -11.14
C GLY A 19 9.22 -17.20 -11.41
N ASN A 20 8.93 -16.58 -12.55
CA ASN A 20 9.50 -15.28 -12.93
C ASN A 20 8.63 -14.09 -12.49
N GLU A 21 7.44 -14.32 -11.93
CA GLU A 21 6.59 -13.23 -11.44
C GLU A 21 6.94 -12.88 -9.99
N LEU A 22 7.24 -11.61 -9.76
CA LEU A 22 7.39 -11.02 -8.43
C LEU A 22 6.10 -10.30 -8.05
N SER A 23 5.50 -10.66 -6.92
CA SER A 23 4.42 -9.90 -6.30
C SER A 23 4.77 -9.50 -4.87
N ILE A 24 4.25 -8.35 -4.46
CA ILE A 24 4.38 -7.81 -3.12
C ILE A 24 3.00 -7.74 -2.52
N LYS A 25 2.83 -8.35 -1.35
CA LYS A 25 1.64 -8.25 -0.54
C LYS A 25 1.85 -7.21 0.55
N ILE A 26 0.97 -6.22 0.62
CA ILE A 26 0.97 -5.22 1.68
C ILE A 26 -0.32 -5.32 2.50
N SER A 27 -0.20 -5.15 3.81
CA SER A 27 -1.34 -5.13 4.71
C SER A 27 -1.14 -4.19 5.88
N GLY A 28 -2.24 -3.84 6.53
CA GLY A 28 -2.23 -3.00 7.73
C GLY A 28 -3.62 -2.52 8.11
N LEU A 29 -3.68 -1.75 9.19
CA LEU A 29 -4.89 -1.13 9.71
C LEU A 29 -4.68 0.39 9.85
N CYS A 30 -5.55 1.20 9.24
CA CYS A 30 -5.57 2.63 9.52
C CYS A 30 -5.91 2.86 11.01
N MET A 31 -4.99 3.51 11.74
CA MET A 31 -5.15 3.79 13.19
C MET A 31 -6.31 4.73 13.49
N HIS A 32 -6.79 5.50 12.51
CA HIS A 32 -7.92 6.40 12.70
C HIS A 32 -9.25 5.65 12.53
N SER A 33 -9.88 5.28 13.64
CA SER A 33 -11.11 4.47 13.70
C SER A 33 -12.31 4.97 12.88
N ASN A 34 -12.34 6.27 12.56
CA ASN A 34 -13.39 6.87 11.73
C ASN A 34 -13.13 6.75 10.23
N TYR A 35 -11.92 6.38 9.82
CA TYR A 35 -11.53 6.29 8.42
C TYR A 35 -11.63 4.87 7.90
N VAL A 36 -12.04 4.77 6.64
CA VAL A 36 -12.09 3.51 5.90
C VAL A 36 -11.28 3.61 4.62
N ILE A 37 -10.77 2.48 4.17
CA ILE A 37 -10.03 2.36 2.91
C ILE A 37 -11.00 2.50 1.73
N LYS A 38 -10.66 3.35 0.76
CA LYS A 38 -11.49 3.59 -0.43
C LYS A 38 -10.85 3.11 -1.72
N LYS A 39 -9.55 3.38 -1.89
CA LYS A 39 -8.84 3.07 -3.12
C LYS A 39 -7.35 2.94 -2.85
N ILE A 40 -6.69 2.09 -3.61
CA ILE A 40 -5.24 2.09 -3.78
C ILE A 40 -4.90 2.70 -5.14
N ASP A 41 -4.03 3.70 -5.16
CA ASP A 41 -3.46 4.28 -6.36
C ASP A 41 -1.99 3.90 -6.45
N LEU A 42 -1.58 3.43 -7.63
CA LEU A 42 -0.22 3.04 -7.96
C LEU A 42 0.35 4.04 -8.96
N GLN A 43 1.52 4.60 -8.67
CA GLN A 43 2.20 5.55 -9.55
C GLN A 43 3.61 5.05 -9.79
N LYS A 44 3.88 4.59 -11.02
CA LYS A 44 5.22 4.18 -11.43
C LYS A 44 5.93 5.34 -12.11
N LYS A 45 7.18 5.61 -11.71
CA LYS A 45 8.07 6.57 -12.37
C LYS A 45 9.47 5.95 -12.41
N ASN A 46 9.98 5.71 -13.62
CA ASN A 46 11.25 4.99 -13.81
C ASN A 46 11.25 3.64 -13.07
N ASP A 47 12.24 3.42 -12.20
CA ASP A 47 12.45 2.25 -11.37
C ASP A 47 11.76 2.33 -9.99
N GLU A 48 10.93 3.35 -9.76
CA GLU A 48 10.21 3.56 -8.50
C GLU A 48 8.70 3.33 -8.68
N LEU A 49 8.09 2.67 -7.69
CA LEU A 49 6.65 2.52 -7.56
C LEU A 49 6.16 3.21 -6.28
N LYS A 50 5.23 4.14 -6.40
CA LYS A 50 4.61 4.84 -5.27
C LYS A 50 3.20 4.32 -5.03
N ILE A 51 2.92 3.94 -3.79
CA ILE A 51 1.63 3.43 -3.33
C ILE A 51 0.95 4.51 -2.50
N LYS A 52 -0.25 4.91 -2.93
CA LYS A 52 -1.09 5.86 -2.18
C LYS A 52 -2.44 5.22 -1.88
N ILE A 53 -2.70 4.98 -0.60
CA ILE A 53 -4.01 4.47 -0.16
C ILE A 53 -4.90 5.66 0.21
N LYS A 54 -6.03 5.81 -0.48
CA LYS A 54 -7.03 6.83 -0.18
C LYS A 54 -7.97 6.35 0.91
N ILE A 55 -8.12 7.17 1.94
CA ILE A 55 -9.02 6.97 3.06
C ILE A 55 -10.07 8.08 3.14
N SER A 56 -11.22 7.75 3.76
CA SER A 56 -12.35 8.66 3.95
C SER A 56 -13.14 8.33 5.21
N ILE A 57 -13.77 9.35 5.81
CA ILE A 57 -14.71 9.20 6.92
C ILE A 57 -16.11 8.71 6.48
N PHE A 58 -16.40 8.75 5.17
CA PHE A 58 -17.69 8.33 4.63
C PHE A 58 -17.76 6.81 4.53
N LYS A 59 -18.12 6.15 5.63
CA LYS A 59 -18.25 4.69 5.72
C LYS A 59 -19.56 4.17 5.13
N LYS A 60 -19.48 3.09 4.35
CA LYS A 60 -20.62 2.22 3.99
C LYS A 60 -20.64 1.00 4.92
N LYS A 61 -21.75 0.26 4.94
CA LYS A 61 -21.85 -1.01 5.68
C LYS A 61 -20.73 -1.96 5.22
N ASN A 62 -19.96 -2.50 6.18
CA ASN A 62 -18.80 -3.38 6.00
C ASN A 62 -17.50 -2.72 5.51
N ASP A 63 -17.45 -1.38 5.33
CA ASP A 63 -16.18 -0.71 5.09
C ASP A 63 -15.29 -0.81 6.34
N THR A 64 -13.99 -1.02 6.13
CA THR A 64 -13.00 -1.17 7.20
C THR A 64 -11.77 -0.30 6.94
N GLY A 65 -11.07 0.06 8.02
CA GLY A 65 -9.74 0.67 7.96
C GLY A 65 -8.63 -0.34 7.65
N ARG A 66 -8.93 -1.64 7.66
CA ARG A 66 -7.97 -2.72 7.33
C ARG A 66 -7.82 -2.85 5.82
N PHE A 67 -6.59 -3.03 5.36
CA PHE A 67 -6.29 -3.35 3.97
C PHE A 67 -5.40 -4.59 3.83
N LEU A 68 -5.57 -5.26 2.70
CA LEU A 68 -4.74 -6.36 2.22
C LEU A 68 -4.72 -6.25 0.70
N TYR A 69 -3.57 -5.95 0.11
CA TYR A 69 -3.40 -5.82 -1.33
C TYR A 69 -2.22 -6.65 -1.80
N GLU A 70 -2.38 -7.30 -2.96
CA GLU A 70 -1.29 -7.94 -3.67
C GLU A 70 -1.01 -7.17 -4.96
N LEU A 71 0.26 -6.87 -5.20
CA LEU A 71 0.73 -6.00 -6.27
C LEU A 71 1.77 -6.76 -7.09
N LYS A 72 1.53 -6.95 -8.38
CA LYS A 72 2.57 -7.45 -9.29
C LYS A 72 3.62 -6.36 -9.50
N ILE A 73 4.88 -6.72 -9.32
CA ILE A 73 6.02 -5.83 -9.45
C ILE A 73 6.67 -6.09 -10.80
N ALA A 74 6.74 -5.05 -11.62
CA ALA A 74 7.44 -5.12 -12.90
C ALA A 74 8.97 -5.25 -12.65
N ASP A 75 9.67 -5.95 -13.54
CA ASP A 75 11.09 -6.28 -13.34
C ASP A 75 12.03 -5.09 -13.18
N ASP A 76 11.65 -3.96 -13.79
CA ASP A 76 12.39 -2.70 -13.76
C ASP A 76 12.14 -1.87 -12.49
N VAL A 77 11.16 -2.24 -11.66
CA VAL A 77 10.93 -1.61 -10.36
C VAL A 77 11.97 -2.13 -9.36
N LYS A 78 12.75 -1.20 -8.81
CA LYS A 78 13.78 -1.45 -7.80
C LYS A 78 13.36 -1.00 -6.41
N LYS A 79 12.41 -0.08 -6.29
CA LYS A 79 11.98 0.51 -5.03
C LYS A 79 10.48 0.73 -4.98
N ILE A 80 9.90 0.56 -3.80
CA ILE A 80 8.51 0.89 -3.52
C ILE A 80 8.44 1.88 -2.37
N PHE A 81 7.68 2.95 -2.57
CA PHE A 81 7.42 3.99 -1.58
C PHE A 81 5.94 4.04 -1.20
N PHE A 82 5.65 4.44 0.03
CA PHE A 82 4.29 4.54 0.56
C PHE A 82 3.96 5.96 1.01
N GLY A 83 2.72 6.38 0.75
CA GLY A 83 2.18 7.66 1.24
C GLY A 83 2.61 8.86 0.40
N ASN A 84 2.31 10.07 0.89
CA ASN A 84 2.88 11.29 0.33
C ASN A 84 4.26 11.60 0.89
N ASP A 85 4.59 11.09 2.08
CA ASP A 85 5.92 11.25 2.69
C ASP A 85 6.98 10.36 2.01
N GLU A 86 6.55 9.49 1.09
CA GLU A 86 7.41 8.65 0.26
C GLU A 86 8.35 7.78 1.10
N VAL A 87 7.79 7.12 2.11
CA VAL A 87 8.54 6.18 2.96
C VAL A 87 8.91 4.95 2.14
N GLU A 88 10.19 4.64 2.01
CA GLU A 88 10.66 3.41 1.34
C GLU A 88 10.21 2.19 2.14
N ILE A 89 9.38 1.35 1.54
CA ILE A 89 8.82 0.14 2.19
C ILE A 89 9.37 -1.15 1.60
N TRP A 90 10.07 -1.07 0.46
CA TRP A 90 10.70 -2.21 -0.19
C TRP A 90 11.78 -1.78 -1.17
N HIS A 91 12.80 -2.63 -1.31
CA HIS A 91 13.82 -2.52 -2.34
C HIS A 91 14.20 -3.93 -2.87
N LYS A 92 14.56 -4.01 -4.14
CA LYS A 92 15.06 -5.24 -4.81
C LYS A 92 16.52 -5.54 -4.45
#